data_AF-A0A249KAU7-F1
#
_entry.id   AF-A0A249KAU7-F1
#
_cell.length_a   1.000
_cell.length_b   1.000
_cell.length_c   1.000
_cell.angle_alpha   90.00
_cell.angle_beta   90.00
_cell.angle_gamma   90.00
#
_symmetry.space_group_name_H-M   'P 1'
#
loop_
_entity.id
_entity.type
_entity.pdbx_description
1 polymer ?
#
loop_
_entity_poly.entity_id
_entity_poly.type
_entity_poly.pdbx_seq_one_letter_code
_entity_poly.pdbx_strand_id
1 'polypeptide(L)'
;MFLQMMIPHHAQAVVISDYALTNSKNEQVLKIAKQIKSDQAGEITQMTKWLTDDGLGTDPGHSMAGMAGMLSDSQLNTLKTSKGASFDKLFLNNMIEHHQGALQMVGMIENSKVAALRDFARAISTAQQAEIDQMQKLLGN
;
A
#
# COMPACT_ATOMS: atom_id res chain seq x y z
N MET A 1 5.78 -13.68 9.51
CA MET A 1 5.20 -13.82 8.15
C MET A 1 4.40 -12.59 7.72
N PHE A 2 3.21 -12.31 8.27
CA PHE A 2 2.38 -11.16 7.82
C PHE A 2 3.17 -9.84 7.78
N LEU A 3 3.82 -9.45 8.89
CA LEU A 3 4.58 -8.19 8.95
C LEU A 3 5.71 -8.13 7.92
N GLN A 4 6.46 -9.23 7.75
CA GLN A 4 7.56 -9.32 6.79
C GLN A 4 7.07 -9.21 5.34
N MET A 5 5.84 -9.66 5.03
CA MET A 5 5.24 -9.52 3.70
C MET A 5 4.58 -8.15 3.50
N MET A 6 3.94 -7.58 4.52
CA MET A 6 3.26 -6.31 4.41
C MET A 6 4.24 -5.13 4.33
N ILE A 7 5.43 -5.23 4.91
CA ILE A 7 6.49 -4.20 4.78
C ILE A 7 6.83 -3.90 3.32
N PRO A 8 7.25 -4.87 2.48
CA PRO A 8 7.56 -4.59 1.08
C PRO A 8 6.32 -4.25 0.25
N HIS A 9 5.13 -4.75 0.63
CA HIS A 9 3.86 -4.32 0.03
C HIS A 9 3.65 -2.81 0.21
N HIS A 10 3.72 -2.33 1.45
CA HIS A 10 3.61 -0.89 1.74
C HIS A 10 4.75 -0.06 1.15
N ALA A 11 5.97 -0.61 1.09
CA ALA A 11 7.09 0.07 0.45
C ALA A 11 6.81 0.35 -1.04
N GLN A 12 6.12 -0.55 -1.74
CA GLN A 12 5.73 -0.32 -3.13
C GLN A 12 4.69 0.80 -3.26
N ALA A 13 3.70 0.89 -2.37
CA ALA A 13 2.74 2.00 -2.36
C ALA A 13 3.41 3.36 -2.12
N VAL A 14 4.44 3.41 -1.27
CA VAL A 14 5.26 4.63 -1.06
C VAL A 14 5.95 5.03 -2.36
N VAL A 15 6.57 4.10 -3.07
CA VAL A 15 7.20 4.34 -4.38
C VAL A 15 6.19 4.82 -5.42
N ILE A 16 5.03 4.17 -5.51
CA ILE A 16 3.95 4.53 -6.43
C ILE A 16 3.44 5.95 -6.12
N SER A 17 3.31 6.29 -4.84
CA SER A 17 2.93 7.63 -4.39
C SER A 17 3.96 8.68 -4.78
N ASP A 18 5.26 8.38 -4.69
CA ASP A 18 6.32 9.29 -5.16
C ASP A 18 6.27 9.55 -6.66
N TYR A 19 5.87 8.56 -7.47
CA TYR A 19 5.61 8.80 -8.89
C TYR A 19 4.46 9.79 -9.09
N ALA A 20 3.40 9.74 -8.26
CA ALA A 20 2.31 10.70 -8.35
C ALA A 20 2.75 12.13 -7.98
N LEU A 21 3.56 12.26 -6.93
CA LEU A 21 4.12 13.57 -6.53
C LEU A 21 5.03 14.18 -7.60
N THR A 22 5.60 13.35 -8.48
CA THR A 22 6.47 13.81 -9.57
C THR A 22 5.71 14.04 -10.88
N ASN A 23 4.74 13.18 -11.20
CA ASN A 23 4.15 13.11 -12.55
C ASN A 23 2.77 13.74 -12.68
N SER A 24 2.05 13.93 -11.57
CA SER A 24 0.71 14.52 -11.56
C SER A 24 0.74 16.03 -11.34
N LYS A 25 -0.25 16.72 -11.91
CA LYS A 25 -0.59 18.12 -11.58
C LYS A 25 -1.97 18.23 -10.95
N ASN A 26 -2.69 17.12 -10.79
CA ASN A 26 -4.02 17.11 -10.23
C ASN A 26 -3.93 17.18 -8.69
N GLU A 27 -4.43 18.27 -8.10
CA GLU A 27 -4.33 18.51 -6.66
C GLU A 27 -4.97 17.41 -5.82
N GLN A 28 -6.04 16.78 -6.30
CA GLN A 28 -6.71 15.71 -5.58
C GLN A 28 -5.89 14.41 -5.60
N VAL A 29 -5.26 14.10 -6.73
CA VAL A 29 -4.32 12.95 -6.86
C VAL A 29 -3.10 13.18 -5.98
N LEU A 30 -2.52 14.38 -6.01
CA LEU A 30 -1.40 14.74 -5.15
C LEU A 30 -1.75 14.64 -3.66
N LYS A 31 -2.97 15.03 -3.28
CA LYS A 31 -3.45 14.94 -1.90
C LYS A 31 -3.53 13.49 -1.42
N ILE A 32 -4.17 12.61 -2.18
CA ILE A 32 -4.28 11.19 -1.78
C ILE A 32 -2.93 10.48 -1.81
N ALA A 33 -2.04 10.79 -2.77
CA ALA A 33 -0.69 10.24 -2.80
C ALA A 33 0.12 10.62 -1.55
N LYS A 34 0.01 11.87 -1.06
CA LYS A 34 0.66 12.29 0.20
C LYS A 34 0.10 11.55 1.41
N GLN A 35 -1.22 11.35 1.46
CA GLN A 35 -1.89 10.63 2.54
C GLN A 35 -1.39 9.18 2.61
N ILE A 36 -1.53 8.44 1.50
CA ILE A 36 -1.09 7.03 1.39
C ILE A 36 0.38 6.89 1.75
N LYS A 37 1.24 7.77 1.21
CA LYS A 37 2.68 7.75 1.50
C LYS A 37 2.95 7.91 3.01
N SER A 38 2.28 8.87 3.65
CA SER A 38 2.49 9.15 5.08
C SER A 38 2.03 7.98 5.94
N ASP A 39 0.82 7.49 5.68
CA ASP A 39 0.21 6.43 6.48
C ASP A 39 1.00 5.13 6.36
N GLN A 40 1.28 4.69 5.14
CA GLN A 40 1.99 3.43 4.91
C GLN A 40 3.46 3.49 5.35
N ALA A 41 4.12 4.66 5.32
CA ALA A 41 5.45 4.82 5.91
C ALA A 41 5.43 4.70 7.45
N GLY A 42 4.38 5.23 8.10
CA GLY A 42 4.15 5.05 9.53
C GLY A 42 3.92 3.58 9.91
N GLU A 43 3.11 2.88 9.11
CA GLU A 43 2.82 1.46 9.29
C GLU A 43 4.08 0.59 9.08
N ILE A 44 4.91 0.87 8.07
CA ILE A 44 6.22 0.21 7.90
C ILE A 44 7.08 0.37 9.16
N THR A 45 7.13 1.58 9.72
CA THR A 45 7.90 1.87 10.94
C THR A 45 7.38 1.03 12.11
N GLN A 46 6.06 0.96 12.28
CA GLN A 46 5.43 0.16 13.34
C GLN A 46 5.71 -1.34 13.19
N MET A 47 5.56 -1.89 11.98
CA MET A 47 5.81 -3.31 11.71
C MET A 47 7.28 -3.68 11.90
N THR A 48 8.19 -2.83 11.43
CA THR A 48 9.64 -3.02 11.60
C THR A 48 10.02 -3.00 13.07
N LYS A 49 9.41 -2.09 13.86
CA LYS A 49 9.61 -2.04 15.30
C LYS A 49 9.17 -3.33 15.98
N TRP A 50 7.97 -3.84 15.70
CA TRP A 50 7.50 -5.09 16.30
C TRP A 50 8.38 -6.28 15.96
N LEU A 51 8.83 -6.40 14.71
CA LEU A 51 9.77 -7.46 14.33
C LEU A 51 11.08 -7.33 15.11
N THR A 52 11.62 -6.11 15.23
CA THR A 52 12.87 -5.86 15.96
C THR A 52 12.75 -6.16 17.45
N ASP A 53 11.64 -5.74 18.09
CA ASP A 53 11.37 -6.00 19.51
C ASP A 53 11.31 -7.51 19.81
N ASP A 54 10.83 -8.32 18.86
CA ASP A 54 10.77 -9.79 18.94
C ASP A 54 12.07 -10.48 18.47
N GLY A 55 13.12 -9.73 18.13
CA GLY A 55 14.40 -10.27 17.65
C GLY A 55 14.33 -10.88 16.24
N LEU A 56 13.32 -10.51 15.46
CA LEU A 56 13.09 -10.99 14.10
C LEU A 56 13.60 -9.99 13.05
N GLY A 57 14.04 -10.50 11.90
CA GLY A 57 14.40 -9.68 10.74
C GLY A 57 13.19 -9.29 9.88
N THR A 58 13.35 -8.24 9.07
CA THR A 58 12.35 -7.80 8.09
C THR A 58 12.34 -8.60 6.81
N ASP A 59 13.30 -9.51 6.61
CA ASP A 59 13.40 -10.33 5.41
C ASP A 59 12.22 -11.31 5.29
N PRO A 60 11.37 -11.19 4.25
CA PRO A 60 10.28 -12.13 3.97
C PRO A 60 10.77 -13.47 3.37
N GLY A 61 12.06 -13.60 3.06
CA GLY A 61 12.64 -14.75 2.38
C GLY A 61 12.10 -14.89 0.95
N HIS A 62 11.90 -16.12 0.49
CA HIS A 62 11.37 -16.42 -0.85
C HIS A 62 9.85 -16.15 -1.01
N SER A 63 9.17 -15.61 0.01
CA SER A 63 7.72 -15.45 0.06
C SER A 63 7.18 -14.23 -0.70
N MET A 64 7.94 -13.70 -1.66
CA MET A 64 7.61 -12.47 -2.40
C MET A 64 6.76 -12.71 -3.64
N ALA A 65 6.78 -13.93 -4.19
CA ALA A 65 6.03 -14.26 -5.38
C ALA A 65 4.52 -14.34 -5.07
N GLY A 66 3.71 -13.51 -5.71
CA GLY A 66 2.25 -13.60 -5.67
C GLY A 66 1.57 -12.87 -4.51
N MET A 67 2.21 -11.87 -3.90
CA MET A 67 1.49 -10.96 -3.00
C MET A 67 0.40 -10.21 -3.77
N ALA A 68 -0.84 -10.37 -3.31
CA ALA A 68 -2.00 -9.76 -3.96
C ALA A 68 -1.83 -8.24 -4.09
N GLY A 69 -2.19 -7.70 -5.25
CA GLY A 69 -2.18 -6.26 -5.52
C GLY A 69 -0.81 -5.64 -5.85
N MET A 70 0.30 -6.35 -5.67
CA MET A 70 1.62 -5.82 -6.06
C MET A 70 1.70 -5.62 -7.59
N LEU A 71 2.24 -4.47 -8.00
CA LEU A 71 2.60 -4.20 -9.38
C LEU A 71 3.88 -4.96 -9.73
N SER A 72 3.90 -5.52 -10.94
CA SER A 72 5.12 -6.03 -11.57
C SER A 72 6.08 -4.89 -11.95
N ASP A 73 7.35 -5.22 -12.20
CA ASP A 73 8.36 -4.27 -12.69
C ASP A 73 7.93 -3.57 -13.98
N SER A 74 7.25 -4.30 -14.87
CA SER A 74 6.70 -3.73 -16.11
C SER A 74 5.61 -2.69 -15.83
N GLN A 75 4.67 -2.99 -14.92
CA GLN A 75 3.63 -2.04 -14.52
C GLN A 75 4.22 -0.80 -13.83
N LEU A 76 5.20 -0.99 -12.94
CA LEU A 76 5.91 0.11 -12.29
C LEU A 76 6.63 1.00 -13.32
N ASN A 77 7.28 0.42 -14.32
CA ASN A 77 7.95 1.17 -15.37
C ASN A 77 6.95 1.96 -16.25
N THR A 78 5.83 1.33 -16.62
CA THR A 78 4.75 2.02 -17.34
C THR A 78 4.19 3.19 -16.53
N LEU A 79 3.95 2.99 -15.24
CA LEU A 79 3.46 4.06 -14.36
C LEU A 79 4.48 5.21 -14.23
N LYS A 80 5.76 4.89 -13.99
CA LYS A 80 6.84 5.87 -13.86
C LYS A 80 6.98 6.77 -15.10
N THR A 81 6.80 6.21 -16.28
CA THR A 81 6.99 6.89 -17.57
C THR A 81 5.73 7.58 -18.09
N SER A 82 4.55 7.20 -17.60
CA SER A 82 3.28 7.87 -17.91
C SER A 82 3.24 9.31 -17.39
N LYS A 83 2.45 10.18 -18.03
CA LYS A 83 2.30 11.61 -17.67
C LYS A 83 0.85 12.09 -17.81
N GLY A 84 0.49 13.17 -17.11
CA GLY A 84 -0.80 13.84 -17.26
C GLY A 84 -2.00 12.95 -16.89
N ALA A 85 -3.13 13.14 -17.56
CA ALA A 85 -4.38 12.45 -17.20
C ALA A 85 -4.30 10.92 -17.32
N SER A 86 -3.49 10.38 -18.24
CA SER A 86 -3.28 8.94 -18.34
C SER A 86 -2.48 8.39 -17.15
N PHE A 87 -1.51 9.16 -16.65
CA PHE A 87 -0.82 8.83 -15.40
C PHE A 87 -1.79 8.81 -14.23
N ASP A 88 -2.62 9.85 -14.06
CA ASP A 88 -3.55 9.96 -12.93
C ASP A 88 -4.50 8.75 -12.88
N LYS A 89 -5.08 8.38 -14.02
CA LYS A 89 -5.95 7.21 -14.13
C LYS A 89 -5.19 5.91 -13.82
N LEU A 90 -3.97 5.76 -14.31
CA LEU A 90 -3.16 4.56 -14.07
C LEU A 90 -2.76 4.45 -12.58
N PHE A 91 -2.35 5.56 -11.96
CA PHE A 91 -2.06 5.62 -10.52
C PHE A 91 -3.27 5.19 -9.68
N LEU A 92 -4.45 5.76 -9.94
CA LEU A 92 -5.65 5.47 -9.16
C LEU A 92 -6.08 4.00 -9.30
N ASN A 93 -6.12 3.45 -10.52
CA ASN A 93 -6.49 2.04 -10.72
C ASN A 93 -5.48 1.09 -10.05
N ASN A 94 -4.18 1.32 -10.28
CA ASN A 94 -3.14 0.48 -9.71
C ASN A 94 -3.12 0.53 -8.18
N MET A 95 -3.33 1.70 -7.58
CA MET A 95 -3.35 1.85 -6.14
C MET A 95 -4.62 1.24 -5.52
N ILE A 96 -5.77 1.29 -6.21
CA ILE A 96 -6.97 0.55 -5.78
C ILE A 96 -6.70 -0.96 -5.75
N GLU A 97 -6.14 -1.54 -6.82
CA GLU A 97 -5.80 -2.96 -6.88
C GLU A 97 -4.77 -3.34 -5.80
N HIS A 98 -3.79 -2.48 -5.57
CA HIS A 98 -2.80 -2.65 -4.53
C HIS A 98 -3.43 -2.71 -3.13
N HIS A 99 -4.31 -1.76 -2.81
CA HIS A 99 -5.04 -1.74 -1.54
C HIS A 99 -5.96 -2.93 -1.36
N GLN A 100 -6.67 -3.35 -2.41
CA GLN A 100 -7.48 -4.58 -2.38
C GLN A 100 -6.62 -5.81 -2.04
N GLY A 101 -5.38 -5.85 -2.52
CA GLY A 101 -4.40 -6.86 -2.14
C GLY A 101 -4.04 -6.83 -0.66
N ALA A 102 -3.77 -5.64 -0.10
CA ALA A 102 -3.52 -5.50 1.33
C ALA A 102 -4.73 -5.95 2.18
N LEU A 103 -5.95 -5.60 1.78
CA LEU A 103 -7.17 -6.03 2.47
C LEU A 103 -7.31 -7.56 2.51
N GLN A 104 -6.92 -8.27 1.44
CA GLN A 104 -6.87 -9.73 1.44
C GLN A 104 -5.82 -10.27 2.43
N MET A 105 -4.64 -9.65 2.46
CA MET A 105 -3.56 -10.05 3.38
C MET A 105 -3.91 -9.82 4.85
N VAL A 106 -4.68 -8.77 5.16
CA VAL A 106 -5.13 -8.47 6.53
C VAL A 106 -5.94 -9.63 7.14
N GLY A 107 -6.63 -10.43 6.31
CA GLY A 107 -7.32 -11.65 6.76
C GLY A 107 -6.42 -12.66 7.48
N MET A 108 -5.09 -12.60 7.29
CA MET A 108 -4.13 -13.45 8.02
C MET A 108 -4.06 -13.12 9.52
N ILE A 109 -4.37 -11.88 9.90
CA ILE A 109 -4.17 -11.38 11.28
C ILE A 109 -5.44 -10.81 11.91
N GLU A 110 -6.54 -10.68 11.17
CA GLU A 110 -7.81 -10.14 11.68
C GLU A 110 -8.33 -10.87 12.93
N ASN A 111 -8.08 -12.18 13.01
CA ASN A 111 -8.46 -13.06 14.13
C ASN A 111 -7.26 -13.49 15.00
N SER A 112 -6.12 -12.78 14.90
CA SER A 112 -4.90 -13.10 15.66
C SER A 112 -5.17 -13.16 17.17
N LYS A 113 -4.46 -13.99 17.93
CA LYS A 113 -4.56 -13.97 19.41
C LYS A 113 -3.86 -12.75 20.03
N VAL A 114 -2.95 -12.13 19.30
CA VAL A 114 -2.24 -10.91 19.71
C VAL A 114 -3.13 -9.70 19.45
N ALA A 115 -3.56 -9.01 20.51
CA ALA A 115 -4.48 -7.87 20.42
C ALA A 115 -3.95 -6.76 19.50
N ALA A 116 -2.66 -6.40 19.65
CA ALA A 116 -2.02 -5.40 18.80
C ALA A 116 -2.13 -5.72 17.30
N LEU A 117 -2.00 -7.00 16.90
CA LEU A 117 -2.16 -7.40 15.50
C LEU A 117 -3.61 -7.31 15.03
N ARG A 118 -4.58 -7.71 15.86
CA ARG A 118 -6.01 -7.56 15.50
C ARG A 118 -6.42 -6.10 15.35
N ASP A 119 -5.92 -5.23 16.22
CA ASP A 119 -6.26 -3.81 16.16
C ASP A 119 -5.57 -3.15 14.97
N PHE A 120 -4.34 -3.55 14.66
CA PHE A 120 -3.64 -3.13 13.46
C PHE A 120 -4.35 -3.57 12.17
N ALA A 121 -4.83 -4.82 12.12
CA ALA A 121 -5.65 -5.33 11.02
C ALA A 121 -6.86 -4.42 10.75
N ARG A 122 -7.62 -4.09 11.81
CA ARG A 122 -8.80 -3.21 11.71
C ARG A 122 -8.44 -1.81 11.26
N ALA A 123 -7.30 -1.28 11.74
CA ALA A 123 -6.81 0.05 11.35
C ALA A 123 -6.48 0.09 9.85
N ILE A 124 -5.69 -0.87 9.35
CA ILE A 124 -5.37 -0.99 7.92
C ILE A 124 -6.65 -1.13 7.11
N SER A 125 -7.55 -2.04 7.49
CA SER A 125 -8.80 -2.27 6.75
C SER A 125 -9.64 -1.01 6.63
N THR A 126 -9.76 -0.25 7.72
CA THR A 126 -10.56 0.97 7.74
C THR A 126 -9.93 2.06 6.88
N ALA A 127 -8.62 2.30 7.04
CA ALA A 127 -7.91 3.33 6.30
C ALA A 127 -7.89 3.01 4.80
N GLN A 128 -7.49 1.80 4.43
CA GLN A 128 -7.35 1.44 3.02
C GLN A 128 -8.70 1.34 2.29
N GLN A 129 -9.79 0.95 2.97
CA GLN A 129 -11.12 1.03 2.37
C GLN A 129 -11.53 2.48 2.10
N ALA A 130 -11.28 3.40 3.03
CA ALA A 130 -11.58 4.82 2.82
C ALA A 130 -10.74 5.43 1.67
N GLU A 131 -9.49 5.02 1.54
CA GLU A 131 -8.62 5.43 0.43
C GLU A 131 -9.10 4.86 -0.91
N ILE A 132 -9.53 3.59 -0.96
CA ILE A 132 -10.17 3.00 -2.15
C ILE A 132 -11.40 3.83 -2.56
N ASP A 133 -12.30 4.11 -1.62
CA ASP A 133 -13.53 4.86 -1.89
C ASP A 133 -13.22 6.26 -2.43
N GLN A 134 -12.18 6.91 -1.89
CA GLN A 134 -11.73 8.21 -2.39
C GLN A 134 -11.16 8.10 -3.80
N MET A 135 -10.33 7.10 -4.09
CA MET A 135 -9.76 6.89 -5.43
C MET A 135 -10.83 6.56 -6.47
N GLN A 136 -11.84 5.77 -6.12
CA GLN A 136 -12.99 5.46 -6.99
C GLN A 136 -13.76 6.74 -7.34
N LYS A 137 -14.04 7.60 -6.36
CA LYS A 137 -14.65 8.91 -6.60
C LYS A 137 -13.82 9.77 -7.55
N LEU A 138 -12.49 9.76 -7.42
CA LEU A 138 -11.59 10.50 -8.33
C LEU A 138 -11.58 9.94 -9.76
N LEU A 139 -11.85 8.65 -9.93
CA LEU A 139 -12.06 8.02 -11.25
C LEU A 139 -13.44 8.32 -11.85
N GLY A 140 -14.38 8.82 -11.05
CA GLY A 140 -15.78 9.02 -11.44
C GLY A 140 -16.61 7.74 -11.40
N ASN A 141 -16.20 6.77 -10.58
CA ASN A 141 -16.92 5.51 -10.34
C ASN A 141 -17.83 5.59 -9.10
#